data_AF-A0A8K1D7Z6-F1
#
_entry.id   AF-A0A8K1D7Z6-F1
#
_cell.length_a   1.000
_cell.length_b   1.000
_cell.length_c   1.000
_cell.angle_alpha   90.00
_cell.angle_beta   90.00
_cell.angle_gamma   90.00
#
_symmetry.space_group_name_H-M   'P 1'
#
loop_
_entity.id
_entity.type
_entity.pdbx_description
1 polymer ?
#
loop_
_entity_poly.entity_id
_entity_poly.type
_entity_poly.pdbx_seq_one_letter_code
_entity_poly.pdbx_strand_id
1 'polypeptide(L)' 'MGAFKVLDPDGKGSIKKSFLEELLTTQCDRFTPEEIKNMWAAFPPDVAGNVDYKNICYVITHGEDKEGE' A
#
# COMPACT_ATOMS: atom_id res chain seq x y z
N MET A 1 -5.91 15.40 -3.20
CA MET A 1 -5.19 14.75 -4.33
C MET A 1 -3.66 14.95 -4.30
N GLY A 2 -3.05 15.40 -3.19
CA GLY A 2 -1.63 15.82 -3.18
C GLY A 2 -0.60 14.81 -2.63
N ALA A 3 -0.99 13.87 -1.76
CA ALA A 3 -0.02 12.96 -1.13
C ALA A 3 0.56 11.94 -2.12
N PHE A 4 -0.25 11.43 -3.04
CA PHE A 4 0.13 10.31 -3.91
C PHE A 4 0.98 10.71 -5.12
N LYS A 5 0.89 11.97 -5.58
CA LYS A 5 1.73 12.46 -6.69
C LYS A 5 3.20 12.62 -6.30
N VAL A 6 3.46 12.76 -4.99
CA VAL A 6 4.82 12.75 -4.42
C VAL A 6 5.37 11.32 -4.40
N LEU A 7 4.50 10.32 -4.16
CA LEU A 7 4.88 8.91 -4.08
C LEU A 7 5.04 8.26 -5.46
N ASP A 8 4.22 8.67 -6.42
CA ASP A 8 4.16 8.13 -7.78
C ASP A 8 4.04 9.28 -8.79
N PRO A 9 5.15 10.00 -9.05
CA PRO A 9 5.15 11.15 -9.97
C PRO A 9 4.87 10.74 -11.42
N ASP A 10 5.22 9.50 -11.79
CA ASP A 10 4.98 8.94 -13.13
C ASP A 10 3.53 8.43 -13.30
N GLY A 11 2.75 8.33 -12.22
CA GLY A 11 1.38 7.83 -12.26
C GLY A 11 1.26 6.33 -12.57
N LYS A 12 2.34 5.56 -12.35
CA LYS A 12 2.41 4.11 -12.64
C LYS A 12 1.43 3.28 -11.81
N GLY A 13 1.00 3.80 -10.66
CA GLY A 13 0.15 3.08 -9.71
C GLY A 13 0.90 2.10 -8.82
N SER A 14 2.23 2.00 -8.94
CA SER A 14 3.05 1.14 -8.10
C SER A 14 4.23 1.90 -7.49
N ILE A 15 4.58 1.52 -6.27
CA ILE A 15 5.74 2.07 -5.54
C ILE A 15 6.51 0.95 -4.86
N LYS A 16 7.73 1.21 -4.40
CA LYS A 16 8.50 0.20 -3.67
C LYS A 16 7.87 -0.14 -2.33
N LYS A 17 7.75 -1.45 -2.04
CA LYS A 17 7.31 -1.97 -0.74
C LYS A 17 8.03 -1.28 0.42
N SER A 18 9.36 -1.25 0.38
CA SER A 18 10.20 -0.68 1.44
C SER A 18 9.90 0.79 1.71
N PHE A 19 9.58 1.55 0.66
CA PHE A 19 9.24 2.96 0.78
C PHE A 19 7.85 3.16 1.40
N LEU A 20 6.87 2.34 0.99
CA LEU A 20 5.53 2.37 1.59
C LEU A 20 5.56 1.91 3.06
N GLU A 21 6.36 0.90 3.38
CA GLU A 21 6.57 0.41 4.75
C GLU A 21 7.14 1.51 5.66
N GLU A 22 8.19 2.19 5.21
CA GLU A 22 8.80 3.32 5.93
C GLU A 22 7.78 4.46 6.11
N LEU A 23 7.00 4.78 5.08
CA LEU A 23 5.98 5.82 5.14
C LEU A 23 4.88 5.48 6.16
N LEU A 24 4.36 4.25 6.14
CA LEU A 24 3.28 3.81 7.03
C LEU A 24 3.74 3.74 8.49
N THR A 25 4.99 3.33 8.73
CA THR A 25 5.58 3.26 10.08
C THR A 25 5.99 4.62 10.65
N THR A 26 6.54 5.53 9.83
CA THR A 26 7.05 6.83 10.32
C THR A 26 6.04 7.97 10.31
N GLN A 27 5.10 7.98 9.36
CA GLN A 27 4.19 9.12 9.17
C GLN A 27 2.77 8.84 9.62
N CYS A 28 2.37 7.57 9.73
CA CYS A 28 0.98 7.24 10.00
C CYS A 28 0.70 6.96 11.47
N ASP A 29 1.67 6.49 12.28
CA ASP A 29 1.51 6.00 13.68
C ASP A 29 0.30 5.04 13.89
N ARG A 30 -0.31 4.61 12.77
CA ARG A 30 -1.62 3.96 12.67
C ARG A 30 -1.51 2.48 12.41
N PHE A 31 -0.36 2.03 11.93
CA PHE A 31 -0.14 0.66 11.51
C PHE A 31 0.96 0.07 12.37
N THR A 32 0.59 -0.97 13.11
CA THR A 32 1.53 -1.81 13.82
C THR A 32 2.35 -2.64 12.82
N PRO A 33 3.55 -3.13 13.21
CA PRO A 33 4.34 -4.04 12.38
C PRO A 33 3.55 -5.28 11.94
N GLU A 34 2.61 -5.73 12.78
CA GLU A 34 1.78 -6.89 12.52
C GLU A 34 0.72 -6.61 11.45
N GLU A 35 0.07 -5.44 11.50
CA GLU A 35 -0.85 -5.00 10.45
C GLU A 35 -0.15 -4.80 9.11
N ILE A 36 1.06 -4.24 9.12
CA ILE A 36 1.89 -4.12 7.91
C ILE A 36 2.24 -5.49 7.34
N LYS A 37 2.60 -6.45 8.20
CA LYS A 37 2.87 -7.83 7.76
C LYS A 37 1.63 -8.49 7.15
N ASN A 38 0.46 -8.30 7.76
CA ASN A 38 -0.81 -8.79 7.21
C ASN A 38 -1.14 -8.12 5.88
N MET A 39 -0.89 -6.82 5.74
CA MET A 39 -1.04 -6.10 4.49
C MET A 39 -0.16 -6.67 3.38
N TRP A 40 1.11 -7.01 3.66
CA TRP A 40 1.99 -7.65 2.67
C TRP A 40 1.63 -9.09 2.33
N ALA A 41 0.92 -9.79 3.22
CA ALA A 41 0.37 -11.10 2.93
C ALA A 41 -0.83 -11.02 1.97
N ALA A 42 -1.69 -10.01 2.15
CA ALA A 42 -2.84 -9.76 1.27
C ALA A 42 -2.43 -9.13 -0.07
N PHE A 43 -1.44 -8.24 -0.05
CA PHE A 43 -0.93 -7.50 -1.21
C PHE A 43 0.57 -7.79 -1.41
N PRO A 44 0.93 -8.99 -1.91
CA PRO A 44 2.32 -9.34 -2.10
C PRO A 44 3.00 -8.44 -3.15
N PRO A 45 4.27 -8.05 -2.94
CA PRO A 45 5.03 -7.30 -3.92
C PRO A 45 5.33 -8.13 -5.19
N ASP A 46 5.57 -7.44 -6.29
CA ASP A 46 6.07 -8.02 -7.52
C ASP A 46 7.54 -8.48 -7.38
N VAL A 47 8.07 -9.13 -8.43
CA VAL A 47 9.46 -9.61 -8.49
C VAL A 47 10.52 -8.50 -8.35
N ALA A 48 10.15 -7.25 -8.63
CA ALA A 48 11.00 -6.07 -8.50
C ALA A 48 10.82 -5.35 -7.15
N GLY A 49 9.95 -5.86 -6.28
CA GLY A 49 9.65 -5.30 -4.96
C GLY A 49 8.66 -4.12 -5.00
N ASN A 50 7.89 -3.95 -6.07
CA ASN A 50 6.86 -2.93 -6.17
C ASN A 50 5.50 -3.48 -5.74
N VAL A 51 4.65 -2.59 -5.21
CA VAL A 51 3.31 -2.90 -4.72
C VAL A 51 2.30 -1.94 -5.35
N ASP A 52 1.09 -2.42 -5.60
CA ASP A 52 -0.02 -1.59 -6.04
C ASP A 52 -0.62 -0.84 -4.84
N TYR A 53 -0.11 0.38 -4.62
CA TYR A 53 -0.58 1.21 -3.51
C TYR A 53 -2.00 1.72 -3.74
N LYS A 54 -2.50 1.78 -4.99
CA LYS A 54 -3.87 2.25 -5.27
C LYS A 54 -4.86 1.22 -4.77
N ASN A 55 -4.61 -0.05 -5.06
CA ASN A 55 -5.42 -1.15 -4.56
C ASN A 55 -5.39 -1.23 -3.02
N ILE A 56 -4.19 -1.10 -2.42
CA ILE A 56 -4.03 -1.06 -0.95
C ILE A 56 -4.84 0.10 -0.35
N CYS A 57 -4.74 1.32 -0.88
CA CYS A 57 -5.48 2.46 -0.37
C CYS A 57 -6.99 2.29 -0.54
N TYR A 58 -7.43 1.71 -1.67
CA TYR A 58 -8.83 1.44 -1.93
C TYR A 58 -9.41 0.48 -0.88
N VAL A 59 -8.74 -0.66 -0.65
CA VAL A 59 -9.18 -1.66 0.33
C VAL A 59 -9.13 -1.12 1.77
N ILE A 60 -8.14 -0.31 2.12
CA ILE A 60 -8.08 0.31 3.46
C ILE A 60 -9.22 1.32 3.66
N THR A 61 -9.65 2.02 2.61
CA THR A 61 -10.66 3.09 2.72
C THR A 61 -12.10 2.62 2.52
N HIS A 62 -12.31 1.58 1.73
CA HIS A 62 -13.64 1.04 1.39
C HIS A 62 -13.89 -0.33 2.05
N GLY A 63 -12.86 -0.98 2.59
CA GLY A 63 -12.90 -2.36 3.07
C GLY A 63 -12.51 -3.34 1.96
N GLU A 64 -12.28 -4.61 2.33
CA GLU A 64 -12.24 -5.69 1.34
C GLU A 64 -13.65 -5.87 0.78
N ASP A 65 -13.94 -5.29 -0.39
CA ASP A 65 -15.06 -5.77 -1.21
C ASP A 65 -14.69 -7.18 -1.69
N LYS A 66 -15.03 -8.18 -0.88
CA LYS A 66 -15.19 -9.56 -1.32
C LYS A 66 -16.39 -9.63 -2.25
N GLU A 67 -16.26 -9.10 -3.45
CA GLU A 67 -17.15 -9.43 -4.56
C GLU A 67 -16.47 -10.48 -5.43
N GLY A 68 -16.86 -11.74 -5.23
CA GLY A 68 -16.48 -12.85 -6.09
C GLY A 68 -16.48 -14.19 -5.36
N GLU A 69 -17.56 -14.94 -5.60
CA GLU A 69 -17.89 -16.31 -5.18
C GLU A 69 -16.76 -17.35 -5.19
#